data_AF-A0A9P4R2D4-F1
#
_entry.id   AF-A0A9P4R2D4-F1
#
_cell.length_a   1.000
_cell.length_b   1.000
_cell.length_c   1.000
_cell.angle_alpha   90.00
_cell.angle_beta   90.00
_cell.angle_gamma   90.00
#
_symmetry.space_group_name_H-M   'P 1'
#
loop_
_entity.id
_entity.type
_entity.pdbx_description
1 polymer ?
#
loop_
_entity_poly.entity_id
_entity_poly.type
_entity_poly.pdbx_seq_one_letter_code
_entity_poly.pdbx_strand_id
1 'polypeptide(L)'
;MHRPGQCRREESPSEFDEGHLLTQPANCAAASRDHRPAWRSRKSTPIPSLYDPAWRAFSELLQRPWFHRAWIVQEASVTRDLLLLCGKHFIAWNDLVHAVQYAVDMGVFVAHGGSTSFQALKLFETRTDFQAHRLPSLHNVLLRSRSFRATDPRDKVFGLLSLADPTSVESMGLQPDYFLTTEQLYKKVSHALLGRADLDAFHASKVSADNDLPSWVADWSCSDPSIPLTSSQNPQFVEKSLVAANETFFCAAGTSISSPIFDQGGRLLGLKGILIDQIDEVGLLSRTRHLRHVSQLFLLFVQGRDILEQLKDWERVAQVSSRDPYPTGEGHMDAYWKTLCVGRVPQNASSARQDPRFKYYRMIRSLLSFMRIVVRWFPRPRKEVWYNRMYIIMFQTIWKGLGLTPAKIQRIGFPPESQLSNHRRMVKTKKGYTALAPRFAKTGDYVGLFKGGKMPLVVRKEGAEWILIGESYVHGVMKGERWNESGCTLMWFK
;
A
#
# COMPACT_ATOMS: atom_id res chain seq x y z
N MET A 1 5.69 50.09 -32.42
CA MET A 1 6.00 51.46 -31.96
C MET A 1 5.55 51.56 -30.49
N HIS A 2 6.44 51.26 -29.52
CA HIS A 2 7.18 52.20 -28.66
C HIS A 2 6.26 53.15 -27.86
N ARG A 3 5.93 52.82 -26.58
CA ARG A 3 6.57 53.18 -25.26
C ARG A 3 6.40 54.67 -24.87
N PRO A 4 6.49 55.12 -23.59
CA PRO A 4 6.76 54.45 -22.28
C PRO A 4 5.67 54.77 -21.20
N GLY A 5 5.54 54.13 -20.04
CA GLY A 5 6.43 54.06 -18.87
C GLY A 5 6.11 55.17 -17.84
N GLN A 6 5.42 54.83 -16.73
CA GLN A 6 5.40 55.68 -15.52
C GLN A 6 5.32 54.83 -14.25
N CYS A 7 6.43 54.86 -13.51
CA CYS A 7 6.57 54.42 -12.13
C CYS A 7 5.58 55.17 -11.23
N ARG A 8 4.85 54.45 -10.37
CA ARG A 8 4.23 55.04 -9.18
C ARG A 8 5.15 54.80 -7.98
N ARG A 9 5.39 55.92 -7.29
CA ARG A 9 6.25 56.11 -6.13
C ARG A 9 5.79 55.26 -4.94
N GLU A 10 6.80 54.82 -4.20
CA GLU A 10 6.72 54.27 -2.85
C GLU A 10 6.04 55.27 -1.91
N GLU A 11 5.03 54.81 -1.18
CA GLU A 11 4.57 55.44 0.06
C GLU A 11 5.13 54.62 1.23
N SER A 12 5.91 55.32 2.05
CA SER A 12 6.54 54.89 3.29
C SER A 12 5.52 54.47 4.35
N PRO A 13 5.67 53.30 5.02
CA PRO A 13 5.00 53.04 6.28
C PRO A 13 5.79 53.69 7.43
N SER A 14 5.08 54.52 8.19
CA SER A 14 5.46 55.14 9.45
C SER A 14 6.01 54.15 10.48
N GLU A 15 7.17 54.53 11.05
CA GLU A 15 7.66 54.27 12.40
C GLU A 15 6.97 53.14 13.19
N PHE A 16 7.60 51.96 13.18
CA PHE A 16 7.44 50.97 14.25
C PHE A 16 8.77 50.88 15.01
N ASP A 17 8.64 51.10 16.32
CA ASP A 17 9.64 51.11 17.39
C ASP A 17 10.68 49.99 17.26
N GLU A 18 11.87 50.32 16.76
CA GLU A 18 13.08 49.48 16.85
C GLU A 18 13.72 49.69 18.23
N GLY A 19 13.29 48.88 19.20
CA GLY A 19 13.88 48.85 20.53
C GLY A 19 13.88 47.43 21.09
N HIS A 20 15.05 46.80 21.08
CA HIS A 20 15.39 45.50 21.67
C HIS A 20 15.14 44.25 20.83
N LEU A 21 16.09 43.97 19.93
CA LEU A 21 16.67 42.64 19.80
C LEU A 21 18.05 42.78 19.15
N LEU A 22 19.05 42.11 19.72
CA LEU A 22 20.45 41.98 19.28
C LEU A 22 21.49 42.91 19.93
N THR A 23 21.84 42.61 21.18
CA THR A 23 23.22 42.78 21.68
C THR A 23 23.62 41.60 22.56
N GLN A 24 24.26 40.61 21.94
CA GLN A 24 25.52 39.96 22.34
C GLN A 24 25.67 39.20 23.68
N PRO A 25 26.63 38.25 23.72
CA PRO A 25 26.52 36.97 24.41
C PRO A 25 27.10 37.03 25.82
N ALA A 26 26.42 36.43 26.80
CA ALA A 26 26.95 36.29 28.14
C ALA A 26 26.70 34.89 28.71
N ASN A 27 27.82 34.19 28.93
CA ASN A 27 28.02 33.19 29.98
C ASN A 27 27.13 31.94 29.99
N CYS A 28 27.34 31.06 29.01
CA CYS A 28 27.07 29.62 29.16
C CYS A 28 28.23 28.89 29.86
N ALA A 29 28.66 29.38 31.02
CA ALA A 29 29.55 28.64 31.91
C ALA A 29 29.29 29.12 33.34
N ALA A 30 28.93 28.17 34.22
CA ALA A 30 28.60 28.34 35.63
C ALA A 30 27.18 28.86 35.96
N ALA A 31 26.18 28.00 35.76
CA ALA A 31 25.00 27.97 36.62
C ALA A 31 24.55 26.52 36.84
N SER A 32 24.20 26.23 38.08
CA SER A 32 24.01 24.93 38.74
C SER A 32 23.23 23.84 37.97
N ARG A 33 23.73 22.61 38.13
CA ARG A 33 22.99 21.35 37.91
C ARG A 33 21.71 21.34 38.78
N ASP A 34 20.55 21.70 38.23
CA ASP A 34 19.21 21.13 38.56
C ASP A 34 18.03 21.97 38.05
N HIS A 35 17.97 22.24 36.74
CA HIS A 35 16.73 22.68 36.09
C HIS A 35 16.35 21.72 34.96
N ARG A 36 15.81 20.56 35.34
CA ARG A 36 14.95 19.78 34.45
C ARG A 36 13.64 20.55 34.29
N PRO A 37 13.14 20.82 33.08
CA PRO A 37 11.83 21.44 32.91
C PRO A 37 10.76 20.62 33.65
N ALA A 38 9.87 21.31 34.36
CA ALA A 38 8.86 20.70 35.22
C ALA A 38 7.74 20.02 34.40
N TRP A 39 7.99 18.81 33.89
CA TRP A 39 6.99 17.94 33.26
C TRP A 39 6.31 17.01 34.28
N ARG A 40 5.83 17.55 35.40
CA ARG A 40 4.99 16.78 36.34
C ARG A 40 3.72 17.53 36.70
N SER A 41 2.62 16.76 36.68
CA SER A 41 1.25 17.12 37.07
C SER A 41 0.40 17.85 36.00
N ARG A 42 0.25 17.26 34.80
CA ARG A 42 -1.09 17.29 34.19
C ARG A 42 -1.89 16.18 34.86
N LYS A 43 -3.02 16.53 35.50
CA LYS A 43 -4.06 15.56 35.90
C LYS A 43 -4.19 14.57 34.75
N SER A 44 -4.09 13.27 35.00
CA SER A 44 -4.24 12.25 33.97
C SER A 44 -5.63 12.42 33.36
N THR A 45 -5.72 13.14 32.25
CA THR A 45 -6.95 13.25 31.48
C THR A 45 -7.31 11.84 31.06
N PRO A 46 -8.53 11.35 31.38
CA PRO A 46 -8.95 10.03 30.96
C PRO A 46 -8.84 9.94 29.44
N ILE A 47 -8.38 8.79 28.95
CA ILE A 47 -8.24 8.56 27.51
C ILE A 47 -9.62 8.75 26.87
N PRO A 48 -9.72 9.53 25.76
CA PRO A 48 -11.00 9.76 25.10
C PRO A 48 -11.67 8.45 24.72
N SER A 49 -13.00 8.39 24.89
CA SER A 49 -13.78 7.22 24.45
C SER A 49 -13.57 6.97 22.94
N LEU A 50 -13.79 5.75 22.47
CA LEU A 50 -13.57 5.38 21.05
C LEU A 50 -14.31 6.30 20.06
N TYR A 51 -15.43 6.90 20.47
CA TYR A 51 -16.28 7.74 19.63
C TYR A 51 -16.13 9.23 19.94
N ASP A 52 -15.12 9.61 20.72
CA ASP A 52 -14.83 11.00 21.02
C ASP A 52 -14.45 11.78 19.74
N PRO A 53 -14.99 13.00 19.52
CA PRO A 53 -14.60 13.85 18.40
C PRO A 53 -13.09 14.12 18.28
N ALA A 54 -12.33 14.02 19.37
CA ALA A 54 -10.87 14.19 19.37
C ALA A 54 -10.18 13.20 18.40
N TRP A 55 -10.70 11.99 18.24
CA TRP A 55 -10.16 11.00 17.30
C TRP A 55 -10.32 11.40 15.83
N ARG A 56 -11.34 12.20 15.53
CA ARG A 56 -11.51 12.79 14.20
C ARG A 56 -10.45 13.85 13.95
N ALA A 57 -10.23 14.76 14.89
CA ALA A 57 -9.18 15.78 14.79
C ALA A 57 -7.79 15.14 14.66
N PHE A 58 -7.54 14.05 15.41
CA PHE A 58 -6.32 13.27 15.29
C PHE A 58 -6.15 12.63 13.90
N SER A 59 -7.22 12.08 13.34
CA SER A 59 -7.20 11.54 11.97
C SER A 59 -6.94 12.63 10.92
N GLU A 60 -7.51 13.83 11.09
CA GLU A 60 -7.29 14.98 10.21
C GLU A 60 -5.85 15.52 10.31
N LEU A 61 -5.21 15.46 11.48
CA LEU A 61 -3.78 15.76 11.66
C LEU A 61 -2.90 14.84 10.80
N LEU A 62 -3.14 13.53 10.83
CA LEU A 62 -2.37 12.55 10.05
C LEU A 62 -2.59 12.66 8.53
N GLN A 63 -3.67 13.32 8.10
CA GLN A 63 -3.97 13.58 6.68
C GLN A 63 -3.33 14.85 6.13
N ARG A 64 -2.66 15.64 6.99
CA ARG A 64 -2.01 16.87 6.53
C ARG A 64 -0.92 16.57 5.50
N PRO A 65 -0.70 17.46 4.51
CA PRO A 65 0.26 17.22 3.43
C PRO A 65 1.66 16.80 3.89
N TRP A 66 2.10 17.25 5.06
CA TRP A 66 3.39 16.89 5.65
C TRP A 66 3.63 15.37 5.70
N PHE A 67 2.67 14.58 6.21
CA PHE A 67 2.77 13.11 6.30
C PHE A 67 2.79 12.40 4.93
N HIS A 68 2.51 13.13 3.85
CA HIS A 68 2.40 12.59 2.51
C HIS A 68 3.53 13.02 1.58
N ARG A 69 4.54 13.78 2.03
CA ARG A 69 5.66 14.23 1.18
C ARG A 69 6.80 13.20 1.14
N ALA A 70 7.45 13.01 0.00
CA ALA A 70 8.58 12.07 -0.11
C ALA A 70 9.80 12.52 0.71
N TRP A 71 10.14 13.81 0.64
CA TRP A 71 11.25 14.41 1.40
C TRP A 71 11.14 14.22 2.91
N ILE A 72 9.93 14.17 3.46
CA ILE A 72 9.78 14.02 4.90
C ILE A 72 10.27 12.67 5.39
N VAL A 73 10.29 11.65 4.53
CA VAL A 73 10.80 10.33 4.87
C VAL A 73 12.27 10.45 5.26
N GLN A 74 13.06 11.18 4.48
CA GLN A 74 14.46 11.43 4.81
C GLN A 74 14.59 12.38 6.02
N GLU A 75 13.98 13.56 5.96
CA GLU A 75 14.10 14.60 7.00
C GLU A 75 13.68 14.08 8.38
N ALA A 76 12.56 13.37 8.47
CA ALA A 76 12.06 12.82 9.71
C ALA A 76 12.77 11.54 10.13
N SER A 77 13.42 10.77 9.24
CA SER A 77 14.17 9.58 9.64
C SER A 77 15.58 9.89 10.13
N VAL A 78 16.28 10.83 9.49
CA VAL A 78 17.69 11.13 9.76
C VAL A 78 17.87 11.98 11.03
N THR A 79 16.95 12.90 11.29
CA THR A 79 17.05 13.84 12.43
C THR A 79 17.09 13.12 13.78
N ARG A 80 17.96 13.51 14.71
CA ARG A 80 18.02 12.87 16.05
C ARG A 80 16.81 13.23 16.92
N ASP A 81 16.52 14.52 17.06
CA ASP A 81 15.42 15.04 17.87
C ASP A 81 14.34 15.68 16.99
N LEU A 82 13.14 15.11 17.02
CA LEU A 82 12.05 15.52 16.14
C LEU A 82 10.85 16.03 16.95
N LEU A 83 10.50 17.29 16.70
CA LEU A 83 9.31 17.97 17.22
C LEU A 83 8.38 18.27 16.04
N LEU A 84 7.13 17.81 16.12
CA LEU A 84 6.13 18.22 15.14
C LEU A 84 5.46 19.51 15.61
N LEU A 85 5.38 20.48 14.70
CA LEU A 85 4.70 21.76 14.90
C LEU A 85 3.42 21.80 14.06
N CYS A 86 2.32 22.23 14.67
CA CYS A 86 1.04 22.46 13.99
C CYS A 86 0.39 23.74 14.52
N GLY A 87 0.58 24.84 13.80
CA GLY A 87 0.18 26.17 14.28
C GLY A 87 0.99 26.54 15.52
N LYS A 88 0.31 26.92 16.61
CA LYS A 88 0.92 27.25 17.91
C LYS A 88 1.19 26.04 18.82
N HIS A 89 0.90 24.83 18.33
CA HIS A 89 1.03 23.61 19.11
C HIS A 89 2.23 22.80 18.64
N PHE A 90 2.84 22.08 19.57
CA PHE A 90 3.91 21.13 19.28
C PHE A 90 3.66 19.80 20.01
N ILE A 91 4.21 18.73 19.46
CA ILE A 91 4.19 17.39 20.06
C ILE A 91 5.55 16.71 19.81
N ALA A 92 6.06 16.01 20.82
CA ALA A 92 7.25 15.19 20.67
C ALA A 92 6.95 13.97 19.78
N TRP A 93 7.92 13.57 18.97
CA TRP A 93 7.75 12.44 18.07
C TRP A 93 7.25 11.16 18.75
N ASN A 94 7.86 10.79 19.88
CA ASN A 94 7.50 9.57 20.60
C ASN A 94 6.06 9.60 21.13
N ASP A 95 5.57 10.77 21.55
CA ASP A 95 4.18 10.92 21.98
C ASP A 95 3.20 10.72 20.83
N LEU A 96 3.54 11.22 19.63
CA LEU A 96 2.76 10.98 18.43
C LEU A 96 2.74 9.48 18.06
N VAL A 97 3.90 8.80 18.11
CA VAL A 97 4.00 7.36 17.83
C VAL A 97 3.12 6.57 18.78
N HIS A 98 3.20 6.83 20.10
CA HIS A 98 2.36 6.17 21.09
C HIS A 98 0.86 6.43 20.88
N ALA A 99 0.49 7.68 20.53
CA ALA A 99 -0.90 8.03 20.25
C ALA A 99 -1.46 7.29 19.02
N VAL A 100 -0.66 7.17 17.95
CA VAL A 100 -1.06 6.40 16.76
C VAL A 100 -1.13 4.91 17.08
N GLN A 101 -0.16 4.36 17.82
CA GLN A 101 -0.16 2.95 18.21
C GLN A 101 -1.42 2.62 19.01
N TYR A 102 -1.71 3.42 20.03
CA TYR A 102 -2.92 3.27 20.82
C TYR A 102 -4.20 3.36 19.97
N ALA A 103 -4.24 4.29 19.01
CA ALA A 103 -5.36 4.41 18.09
C ALA A 103 -5.52 3.17 17.18
N VAL A 104 -4.42 2.56 16.75
CA VAL A 104 -4.42 1.28 16.02
C VAL A 104 -4.97 0.17 16.91
N ASP A 105 -4.42 0.00 18.13
CA ASP A 105 -4.76 -1.09 19.04
C ASP A 105 -6.23 -1.06 19.47
N MET A 106 -6.77 0.15 19.68
CA MET A 106 -8.18 0.36 20.01
C MET A 106 -9.11 0.24 18.80
N GLY A 107 -8.58 0.16 17.58
CA GLY A 107 -9.36 0.15 16.35
C GLY A 107 -10.06 1.49 16.07
N VAL A 108 -9.47 2.61 16.50
CA VAL A 108 -9.99 3.97 16.27
C VAL A 108 -10.16 4.22 14.78
N PHE A 109 -9.16 3.88 13.96
CA PHE A 109 -9.22 4.11 12.52
C PHE A 109 -10.34 3.31 11.84
N VAL A 110 -10.61 2.09 12.32
CA VAL A 110 -11.78 1.29 11.90
C VAL A 110 -13.07 1.97 12.34
N ALA A 111 -13.16 2.39 13.60
CA ALA A 111 -14.35 3.03 14.17
C ALA A 111 -14.70 4.34 13.45
N HIS A 112 -13.69 5.07 12.98
CA HIS A 112 -13.83 6.35 12.27
C HIS A 112 -13.60 6.21 10.76
N GLY A 113 -13.73 5.00 10.18
CA GLY A 113 -13.73 4.78 8.72
C GLY A 113 -12.54 5.33 7.94
N GLY A 114 -11.36 5.43 8.58
CA GLY A 114 -10.15 6.03 8.03
C GLY A 114 -9.07 4.99 7.74
N SER A 115 -8.34 5.18 6.65
CA SER A 115 -7.10 4.44 6.32
C SER A 115 -5.85 5.29 6.54
N THR A 116 -5.99 6.42 7.25
CA THR A 116 -5.11 7.58 7.08
C THR A 116 -3.86 7.57 7.96
N SER A 117 -3.67 6.49 8.72
CA SER A 117 -2.44 6.26 9.47
C SER A 117 -1.36 5.58 8.65
N PHE A 118 -1.64 5.01 7.47
CA PHE A 118 -0.67 4.15 6.79
C PHE A 118 0.63 4.86 6.40
N GLN A 119 0.57 6.10 5.89
CA GLN A 119 1.79 6.87 5.60
C GLN A 119 2.55 7.26 6.88
N ALA A 120 1.84 7.63 7.95
CA ALA A 120 2.46 7.92 9.24
C ALA A 120 3.14 6.68 9.82
N LEU A 121 2.49 5.52 9.80
CA LEU A 121 3.05 4.24 10.23
C LEU A 121 4.30 3.88 9.43
N LYS A 122 4.28 4.02 8.10
CA LYS A 122 5.46 3.82 7.25
C LYS A 122 6.61 4.77 7.60
N LEU A 123 6.31 6.02 7.92
CA LEU A 123 7.29 7.01 8.34
C LEU A 123 7.91 6.60 9.68
N PHE A 124 7.10 6.09 10.62
CA PHE A 124 7.54 5.63 11.93
C PHE A 124 8.45 4.40 11.82
N GLU A 125 8.08 3.44 10.97
CA GLU A 125 8.91 2.27 10.66
C GLU A 125 10.23 2.68 10.03
N THR A 126 10.20 3.54 9.01
CA THR A 126 11.41 3.97 8.30
C THR A 126 12.37 4.71 9.24
N ARG A 127 11.86 5.57 10.13
CA ARG A 127 12.67 6.21 11.17
C ARG A 127 13.23 5.20 12.17
N THR A 128 12.41 4.27 12.65
CA THR A 128 12.83 3.24 13.62
C THR A 128 13.93 2.36 13.04
N ASP A 129 13.81 1.95 11.77
CA ASP A 129 14.84 1.19 11.05
C ASP A 129 16.11 2.01 10.86
N PHE A 130 16.00 3.25 10.39
CA PHE A 130 17.14 4.14 10.17
C PHE A 130 17.92 4.44 11.46
N GLN A 131 17.24 4.84 12.53
CA GLN A 131 17.87 5.16 13.81
C GLN A 131 18.57 3.92 14.42
N ALA A 132 18.03 2.73 14.17
CA ALA A 132 18.64 1.47 14.59
C ALA A 132 19.69 0.92 13.59
N HIS A 133 20.10 1.71 12.59
CA HIS A 133 21.10 1.36 11.58
C HIS A 133 20.73 0.11 10.76
N ARG A 134 19.42 -0.17 10.63
CA ARG A 134 18.88 -1.20 9.75
C ARG A 134 18.55 -0.59 8.40
N LEU A 135 19.53 -0.57 7.50
CA LEU A 135 19.37 -0.02 6.17
C LEU A 135 18.90 -1.11 5.18
N PRO A 136 17.69 -1.02 4.62
CA PRO A 136 17.23 -1.95 3.60
C PRO A 136 17.85 -1.62 2.23
N SER A 137 17.75 -2.56 1.28
CA SER A 137 18.13 -2.28 -0.11
C SER A 137 17.36 -1.11 -0.69
N LEU A 138 17.95 -0.39 -1.67
CA LEU A 138 17.29 0.75 -2.30
C LEU A 138 15.94 0.36 -2.90
N HIS A 139 15.85 -0.82 -3.51
CA HIS A 139 14.59 -1.35 -4.04
C HIS A 139 13.47 -1.37 -2.98
N ASN A 140 13.77 -1.85 -1.77
CA ASN A 140 12.81 -1.90 -0.67
C ASN A 140 12.43 -0.50 -0.17
N VAL A 141 13.38 0.43 -0.09
CA VAL A 141 13.09 1.84 0.28
C VAL A 141 12.12 2.45 -0.73
N LEU A 142 12.37 2.27 -2.03
CA LEU A 142 11.52 2.79 -3.10
C LEU A 142 10.11 2.21 -3.00
N LEU A 143 9.97 0.89 -2.85
CA LEU A 143 8.68 0.20 -2.69
C LEU A 143 7.90 0.70 -1.47
N ARG A 144 8.54 0.78 -0.29
CA ARG A 144 7.91 1.27 0.95
C ARG A 144 7.43 2.72 0.78
N SER A 145 8.18 3.52 0.04
CA SER A 145 7.94 4.96 -0.12
C SER A 145 7.07 5.33 -1.33
N ARG A 146 6.55 4.36 -2.10
CA ARG A 146 5.70 4.60 -3.29
C ARG A 146 4.49 5.50 -3.00
N SER A 147 3.86 5.37 -1.84
CA SER A 147 2.67 6.14 -1.46
C SER A 147 2.93 7.60 -1.08
N PHE A 148 4.18 8.04 -0.91
CA PHE A 148 4.51 9.44 -0.65
C PHE A 148 4.54 10.23 -1.96
N ARG A 149 4.21 11.51 -1.91
CA ARG A 149 4.07 12.40 -3.05
C ARG A 149 5.32 13.26 -3.19
N ALA A 150 5.72 13.50 -4.43
CA ALA A 150 6.78 14.43 -4.76
C ALA A 150 6.29 15.37 -5.86
N THR A 151 6.72 16.63 -5.81
CA THR A 151 6.46 17.60 -6.87
C THR A 151 7.35 17.29 -8.07
N ASP A 152 8.64 17.07 -7.84
CA ASP A 152 9.54 16.49 -8.83
C ASP A 152 9.47 14.95 -8.74
N PRO A 153 9.05 14.23 -9.79
CA PRO A 153 8.97 12.77 -9.75
C PRO A 153 10.34 12.09 -9.55
N ARG A 154 11.47 12.78 -9.79
CA ARG A 154 12.81 12.24 -9.56
C ARG A 154 13.15 12.12 -8.08
N ASP A 155 12.54 12.95 -7.23
CA ASP A 155 12.70 12.87 -5.76
C ASP A 155 12.14 11.57 -5.18
N LYS A 156 11.31 10.84 -5.94
CA LYS A 156 10.87 9.49 -5.61
C LYS A 156 12.01 8.47 -5.60
N VAL A 157 13.16 8.84 -6.16
CA VAL A 157 14.40 8.06 -6.14
C VAL A 157 15.48 8.83 -5.37
N PHE A 158 15.80 10.05 -5.80
CA PHE A 158 16.94 10.81 -5.26
C PHE A 158 16.75 11.22 -3.79
N GLY A 159 15.55 11.64 -3.40
CA GLY A 159 15.25 12.03 -2.02
C GLY A 159 15.25 10.87 -1.02
N LEU A 160 15.48 9.64 -1.47
CA LEU A 160 15.44 8.44 -0.65
C LEU A 160 16.77 7.67 -0.60
N LEU A 161 17.78 8.08 -1.39
CA LEU A 161 19.05 7.34 -1.50
C LEU A 161 19.75 7.17 -0.15
N SER A 162 19.73 8.20 0.71
CA SER A 162 20.42 8.15 2.01
C SER A 162 19.74 7.21 3.03
N LEU A 163 18.54 6.70 2.74
CA LEU A 163 17.82 5.77 3.61
C LEU A 163 18.10 4.31 3.26
N ALA A 164 18.79 4.07 2.14
CA ALA A 164 19.14 2.75 1.65
C ALA A 164 20.54 2.34 2.10
N ASP A 165 20.79 1.03 2.06
CA ASP A 165 22.13 0.48 2.19
C ASP A 165 23.08 1.06 1.12
N PRO A 166 24.25 1.61 1.49
CA PRO A 166 25.16 2.25 0.53
C PRO A 166 25.63 1.31 -0.58
N THR A 167 25.90 0.04 -0.29
CA THR A 167 26.34 -0.93 -1.31
C THR A 167 25.25 -1.22 -2.33
N SER A 168 23.98 -1.21 -1.89
CA SER A 168 22.82 -1.30 -2.79
C SER A 168 22.65 -0.06 -3.66
N VAL A 169 23.08 1.13 -3.22
CA VAL A 169 23.01 2.36 -4.03
C VAL A 169 24.15 2.38 -5.06
N GLU A 170 25.36 2.05 -4.61
CA GLU A 170 26.57 1.98 -5.43
C GLU A 170 26.43 0.95 -6.56
N SER A 171 25.94 -0.25 -6.26
CA SER A 171 25.69 -1.30 -7.27
C SER A 171 24.68 -0.89 -8.35
N MET A 172 23.79 0.06 -8.06
CA MET A 172 22.87 0.62 -9.06
C MET A 172 23.45 1.84 -9.80
N GLY A 173 24.61 2.35 -9.39
CA GLY A 173 25.26 3.50 -10.00
C GLY A 173 24.40 4.77 -9.97
N LEU A 174 23.59 4.94 -8.91
CA LEU A 174 22.65 6.05 -8.77
C LEU A 174 23.25 7.16 -7.91
N GLN A 175 23.25 8.37 -8.46
CA GLN A 175 23.58 9.61 -7.77
C GLN A 175 22.56 10.68 -8.20
N PRO A 176 22.27 11.68 -7.36
CA PRO A 176 21.35 12.76 -7.72
C PRO A 176 21.82 13.48 -8.98
N ASP A 177 21.07 13.34 -10.07
CA ASP A 177 21.31 13.98 -11.36
C ASP A 177 19.99 14.49 -11.93
N TYR A 178 19.74 15.78 -11.74
CA TYR A 178 18.52 16.45 -12.21
C TYR A 178 18.65 16.97 -13.66
N PHE A 179 19.73 16.66 -14.36
CA PHE A 179 19.80 16.83 -15.82
C PHE A 179 19.09 15.67 -16.54
N LEU A 180 18.92 14.52 -15.89
CA LEU A 180 18.14 13.41 -16.41
C LEU A 180 16.64 13.74 -16.45
N THR A 181 15.99 13.31 -17.53
CA THR A 181 14.54 13.20 -17.58
C THR A 181 14.04 12.10 -16.64
N THR A 182 12.77 12.18 -16.22
CA THR A 182 12.15 11.14 -15.39
C THR A 182 12.18 9.77 -16.04
N GLU A 183 11.95 9.70 -17.35
CA GLU A 183 12.02 8.46 -18.12
C GLU A 183 13.42 7.84 -18.08
N GLN A 184 14.46 8.63 -18.35
CA GLN A 184 15.85 8.14 -18.31
C GLN A 184 16.21 7.60 -16.93
N LEU A 185 15.83 8.33 -15.87
CA LEU A 185 16.07 7.89 -14.50
C LEU A 185 15.35 6.57 -14.19
N TYR A 186 14.06 6.45 -14.52
CA TYR A 186 13.30 5.25 -14.21
C TYR A 186 13.77 4.04 -15.03
N LYS A 187 14.15 4.24 -16.30
CA LYS A 187 14.83 3.22 -17.12
C LYS A 187 16.12 2.76 -16.46
N LYS A 188 16.97 3.69 -16.02
CA LYS A 188 18.23 3.37 -15.33
C LYS A 188 17.99 2.54 -14.06
N VAL A 189 17.01 2.93 -13.24
CA VAL A 189 16.62 2.17 -12.04
C VAL A 189 16.11 0.77 -12.41
N SER A 190 15.21 0.65 -13.39
CA SER A 190 14.69 -0.64 -13.84
C SER A 190 15.76 -1.56 -14.42
N HIS A 191 16.69 -1.03 -15.22
CA HIS A 191 17.84 -1.78 -15.73
C HIS A 191 18.71 -2.33 -14.59
N ALA A 192 19.05 -1.49 -13.62
CA ALA A 192 19.87 -1.91 -12.48
C ALA A 192 19.19 -3.01 -11.65
N LEU A 193 17.87 -2.91 -11.45
CA LEU A 193 17.09 -3.92 -10.74
C LEU A 193 16.99 -5.23 -11.53
N LEU A 194 16.82 -5.17 -12.84
CA LEU A 194 16.74 -6.35 -13.71
C LEU A 194 18.08 -7.06 -13.89
N GLY A 195 19.20 -6.38 -13.66
CA GLY A 195 20.53 -7.00 -13.63
C GLY A 195 20.75 -7.99 -12.47
N ARG A 196 19.80 -8.09 -11.54
CA ARG A 196 19.81 -9.07 -10.45
C ARG A 196 19.38 -10.46 -10.93
N ALA A 197 19.62 -11.47 -10.10
CA ALA A 197 19.21 -12.85 -10.36
C ALA A 197 17.68 -13.08 -10.31
N ASP A 198 16.93 -12.11 -9.76
CA ASP A 198 15.47 -12.16 -9.58
C ASP A 198 14.74 -11.17 -10.51
N LEU A 199 13.42 -11.30 -10.60
CA LEU A 199 12.54 -10.37 -11.30
C LEU A 199 11.78 -9.44 -10.34
N ASP A 200 12.35 -9.16 -9.17
CA ASP A 200 11.68 -8.34 -8.16
C ASP A 200 11.41 -6.91 -8.66
N ALA A 201 12.10 -6.46 -9.72
CA ALA A 201 11.85 -5.18 -10.40
C ALA A 201 10.36 -4.96 -10.77
N PHE A 202 9.59 -6.03 -10.97
CA PHE A 202 8.18 -5.97 -11.38
C PHE A 202 7.17 -5.83 -10.23
N HIS A 203 7.63 -5.86 -8.97
CA HIS A 203 6.83 -5.52 -7.80
C HIS A 203 6.24 -4.10 -7.87
N ALA A 204 6.88 -3.22 -8.64
CA ALA A 204 6.48 -1.84 -8.90
C ALA A 204 5.73 -1.70 -10.23
N SER A 205 4.62 -2.44 -10.39
CA SER A 205 3.85 -2.46 -11.65
C SER A 205 3.37 -1.07 -12.10
N LYS A 206 3.29 -0.88 -13.42
CA LYS A 206 2.88 0.37 -14.07
C LYS A 206 1.41 0.71 -13.75
N VAL A 207 1.13 1.99 -13.57
CA VAL A 207 -0.14 2.49 -13.02
C VAL A 207 -1.05 3.11 -14.08
N SER A 208 -0.54 3.30 -15.29
CA SER A 208 -1.34 3.75 -16.44
C SER A 208 -0.91 3.01 -17.70
N ALA A 209 -1.88 2.66 -18.54
CA ALA A 209 -1.62 2.19 -19.89
C ALA A 209 -1.05 3.32 -20.78
N ASP A 210 -1.34 4.58 -20.44
CA ASP A 210 -1.13 5.76 -21.31
C ASP A 210 0.17 6.53 -21.03
N ASN A 211 1.10 5.98 -20.23
CA ASN A 211 2.40 6.63 -20.00
C ASN A 211 3.42 6.16 -21.06
N ASP A 212 4.29 7.05 -21.54
CA ASP A 212 5.28 6.79 -22.60
C ASP A 212 6.40 5.82 -22.20
N LEU A 213 6.49 5.49 -20.89
CA LEU A 213 7.45 4.50 -20.39
C LEU A 213 7.19 3.10 -20.97
N PRO A 214 8.24 2.31 -21.31
CA PRO A 214 8.08 0.90 -21.60
C PRO A 214 7.34 0.16 -20.47
N SER A 215 6.58 -0.89 -20.80
CA SER A 215 5.75 -1.61 -19.83
C SER A 215 6.54 -2.31 -18.72
N TRP A 216 7.80 -2.64 -19.00
CA TRP A 216 8.74 -3.24 -18.06
C TRP A 216 9.44 -2.20 -17.15
N VAL A 217 9.30 -0.90 -17.43
CA VAL A 217 9.85 0.17 -16.60
C VAL A 217 8.86 0.54 -15.51
N ALA A 218 9.34 0.52 -14.26
CA ALA A 218 8.54 0.89 -13.12
C ALA A 218 8.29 2.40 -13.10
N ASP A 219 7.02 2.80 -13.05
CA ASP A 219 6.66 4.19 -12.81
C ASP A 219 6.72 4.47 -11.31
N TRP A 220 7.70 5.26 -10.86
CA TRP A 220 7.84 5.65 -9.46
C TRP A 220 7.11 6.94 -9.11
N SER A 221 6.64 7.70 -10.10
CA SER A 221 5.94 8.99 -9.89
C SER A 221 4.56 8.78 -9.27
N CYS A 222 3.99 7.60 -9.50
CA CYS A 222 2.65 7.23 -9.09
C CYS A 222 2.55 6.85 -7.60
N SER A 223 1.35 7.01 -7.06
CA SER A 223 0.99 6.59 -5.69
C SER A 223 0.00 5.43 -5.71
N ASP A 224 0.24 4.38 -6.51
CA ASP A 224 -0.61 3.18 -6.43
C ASP A 224 -0.43 2.53 -5.05
N PRO A 225 -1.52 2.35 -4.28
CA PRO A 225 -1.46 1.74 -2.97
C PRO A 225 -1.30 0.21 -3.02
N SER A 226 -1.22 -0.40 -4.21
CA SER A 226 -0.98 -1.84 -4.34
C SER A 226 0.27 -2.25 -3.58
N ILE A 227 0.10 -3.16 -2.63
CA ILE A 227 1.22 -3.73 -1.89
C ILE A 227 1.82 -4.88 -2.74
N PRO A 228 3.16 -4.95 -2.87
CA PRO A 228 3.83 -6.11 -3.48
C PRO A 228 3.39 -7.41 -2.83
N LEU A 229 3.16 -8.47 -3.62
CA LEU A 229 2.67 -9.73 -3.07
C LEU A 229 3.70 -10.43 -2.17
N THR A 230 4.98 -10.11 -2.36
CA THR A 230 6.13 -10.54 -1.53
C THR A 230 6.27 -9.75 -0.24
N SER A 231 5.53 -8.64 -0.08
CA SER A 231 5.59 -7.85 1.15
C SER A 231 5.20 -8.73 2.35
N SER A 232 6.15 -8.92 3.25
CA SER A 232 5.95 -9.58 4.54
C SER A 232 5.50 -8.60 5.62
N GLN A 233 5.06 -7.39 5.24
CA GLN A 233 4.70 -6.32 6.17
C GLN A 233 3.62 -6.77 7.17
N ASN A 234 4.08 -7.34 8.28
CA ASN A 234 3.57 -7.00 9.59
C ASN A 234 4.25 -5.67 9.93
N PRO A 235 3.52 -4.55 9.90
CA PRO A 235 3.97 -3.37 10.64
C PRO A 235 4.40 -3.83 12.03
N GLN A 236 5.58 -3.44 12.51
CA GLN A 236 5.94 -3.68 13.93
C GLN A 236 4.85 -3.12 14.88
N PHE A 237 4.07 -2.16 14.37
CA PHE A 237 2.96 -1.45 14.99
C PHE A 237 1.59 -2.13 14.83
N VAL A 238 1.50 -3.25 14.10
CA VAL A 238 0.30 -4.10 14.04
C VAL A 238 0.69 -5.44 14.64
N GLU A 239 0.24 -5.68 15.86
CA GLU A 239 0.47 -6.90 16.62
C GLU A 239 0.25 -8.16 15.75
N LYS A 240 1.14 -9.16 15.94
CA LYS A 240 1.21 -10.45 15.22
C LYS A 240 -0.16 -10.85 14.64
N SER A 241 -0.27 -10.85 13.30
CA SER A 241 -1.31 -11.62 12.62
C SER A 241 -1.41 -13.00 13.30
N LEU A 242 -2.63 -13.46 13.59
CA LEU A 242 -2.89 -14.74 14.27
C LEU A 242 -2.27 -15.95 13.54
N VAL A 243 -1.81 -15.74 12.31
CA VAL A 243 -0.99 -16.67 11.56
C VAL A 243 0.47 -16.24 11.77
N ALA A 244 1.25 -17.02 12.53
CA ALA A 244 2.70 -16.87 12.58
C ALA A 244 3.20 -16.69 11.14
N ALA A 245 3.95 -15.60 10.90
CA ALA A 245 4.50 -15.26 9.61
C ALA A 245 5.57 -16.29 9.20
N ASN A 246 5.15 -17.49 8.83
CA ASN A 246 5.97 -18.35 7.98
C ASN A 246 5.98 -17.65 6.63
N GLU A 247 7.12 -17.08 6.28
CA GLU A 247 7.35 -16.43 5.00
C GLU A 247 6.89 -17.37 3.89
N THR A 248 5.87 -16.95 3.15
CA THR A 248 5.41 -17.69 1.98
C THR A 248 6.45 -17.50 0.90
N PHE A 249 7.43 -18.40 0.85
CA PHE A 249 8.44 -18.39 -0.19
C PHE A 249 7.80 -18.83 -1.51
N PHE A 250 7.67 -17.89 -2.45
CA PHE A 250 7.21 -18.19 -3.81
C PHE A 250 8.42 -18.44 -4.71
N CYS A 251 8.32 -19.47 -5.53
CA CYS A 251 9.35 -19.91 -6.46
C CYS A 251 8.68 -20.41 -7.75
N ALA A 252 7.82 -19.58 -8.34
CA ALA A 252 7.03 -19.97 -9.51
C ALA A 252 7.91 -20.41 -10.69
N ALA A 253 9.11 -19.83 -10.88
CA ALA A 253 10.10 -20.27 -11.86
C ALA A 253 11.21 -21.19 -11.29
N GLY A 254 10.92 -21.90 -10.19
CA GLY A 254 11.86 -22.80 -9.53
C GLY A 254 13.12 -22.09 -9.03
N THR A 255 14.29 -22.67 -9.30
CA THR A 255 15.63 -22.14 -8.97
C THR A 255 16.27 -21.40 -10.16
N SER A 256 15.50 -21.12 -11.22
CA SER A 256 16.02 -20.45 -12.40
C SER A 256 16.48 -19.03 -12.09
N ILE A 257 17.49 -18.56 -12.82
CA ILE A 257 18.08 -17.24 -12.67
C ILE A 257 17.64 -16.35 -13.84
N SER A 258 17.28 -15.10 -13.52
CA SER A 258 16.94 -14.08 -14.52
C SER A 258 18.12 -13.83 -15.46
N SER A 259 17.81 -13.67 -16.76
CA SER A 259 18.79 -13.36 -17.80
C SER A 259 18.15 -12.42 -18.83
N PRO A 260 17.90 -11.15 -18.44
CA PRO A 260 17.23 -10.20 -19.31
C PRO A 260 18.13 -9.81 -20.49
N ILE A 261 17.52 -9.63 -21.65
CA ILE A 261 18.17 -9.14 -22.86
C ILE A 261 17.57 -7.78 -23.18
N PHE A 262 18.39 -6.77 -23.44
CA PHE A 262 17.90 -5.46 -23.83
C PHE A 262 18.22 -5.22 -25.30
N ASP A 263 17.31 -4.57 -26.03
CA ASP A 263 17.62 -4.12 -27.38
C ASP A 263 18.62 -2.95 -27.38
N GLN A 264 19.20 -2.65 -28.53
CA GLN A 264 20.18 -1.57 -28.67
C GLN A 264 19.61 -0.20 -28.30
N GLY A 265 18.29 -0.01 -28.42
CA GLY A 265 17.59 1.23 -28.08
C GLY A 265 17.15 1.36 -26.62
N GLY A 266 17.31 0.32 -25.79
CA GLY A 266 16.81 0.31 -24.41
C GLY A 266 15.29 0.49 -24.32
N ARG A 267 14.57 0.10 -25.37
CA ARG A 267 13.11 0.17 -25.47
C ARG A 267 12.49 -1.19 -25.18
N LEU A 268 13.10 -2.26 -25.67
CA LEU A 268 12.59 -3.62 -25.54
C LEU A 268 13.38 -4.41 -24.50
N LEU A 269 12.64 -5.16 -23.69
CA LEU A 269 13.18 -6.14 -22.75
C LEU A 269 12.81 -7.55 -23.22
N GLY A 270 13.79 -8.37 -23.54
CA GLY A 270 13.66 -9.79 -23.80
C GLY A 270 13.73 -10.61 -22.53
N LEU A 271 12.69 -11.37 -22.21
CA LEU A 271 12.69 -12.36 -21.13
C LEU A 271 12.39 -13.76 -21.68
N LYS A 272 13.10 -14.76 -21.15
CA LYS A 272 12.80 -16.17 -21.42
C LYS A 272 11.73 -16.66 -20.46
N GLY A 273 10.67 -17.25 -20.99
CA GLY A 273 9.57 -17.74 -20.19
C GLY A 273 8.59 -18.63 -20.94
N ILE A 274 7.58 -19.11 -20.22
CA ILE A 274 6.52 -19.99 -20.71
C ILE A 274 5.15 -19.38 -20.40
N LEU A 275 4.23 -19.46 -21.36
CA LEU A 275 2.83 -19.10 -21.12
C LEU A 275 2.11 -20.30 -20.53
N ILE A 276 1.52 -20.13 -19.36
CA ILE A 276 0.81 -21.18 -18.64
C ILE A 276 -0.61 -21.29 -19.15
N ASP A 277 -1.29 -20.15 -19.24
CA ASP A 277 -2.69 -20.10 -19.61
C ASP A 277 -3.12 -18.70 -20.04
N GLN A 278 -4.33 -18.61 -20.59
CA GLN A 278 -4.98 -17.36 -20.95
C GLN A 278 -6.11 -17.04 -19.95
N ILE A 279 -6.22 -15.77 -19.58
CA ILE A 279 -7.32 -15.23 -18.77
C ILE A 279 -8.60 -15.29 -19.61
N ASP A 280 -9.58 -16.03 -19.08
CA ASP A 280 -10.90 -16.22 -19.67
C ASP A 280 -11.89 -15.21 -19.10
N GLU A 281 -11.87 -15.05 -17.78
CA GLU A 281 -12.82 -14.22 -17.07
C GLU A 281 -12.15 -13.29 -16.06
N VAL A 282 -12.68 -12.07 -15.91
CA VAL A 282 -12.13 -11.03 -15.04
C VAL A 282 -13.22 -10.43 -14.16
N GLY A 283 -12.99 -10.48 -12.86
CA GLY A 283 -13.87 -9.87 -11.86
C GLY A 283 -13.67 -8.38 -11.66
N LEU A 284 -14.52 -7.82 -10.81
CA LEU A 284 -14.50 -6.43 -10.38
C LEU A 284 -13.15 -6.05 -9.75
N LEU A 285 -12.73 -4.81 -9.96
CA LEU A 285 -11.54 -4.27 -9.33
C LEU A 285 -11.77 -4.12 -7.83
N SER A 286 -10.84 -4.64 -7.02
CA SER A 286 -10.80 -4.37 -5.60
C SER A 286 -10.50 -2.91 -5.32
N ARG A 287 -11.53 -2.15 -4.96
CA ARG A 287 -11.42 -0.71 -4.67
C ARG A 287 -11.72 -0.46 -3.20
N THR A 288 -10.70 -0.45 -2.37
CA THR A 288 -10.83 0.11 -1.02
C THR A 288 -10.61 1.61 -1.13
N ARG A 289 -11.68 2.37 -1.35
CA ARG A 289 -11.58 3.82 -1.61
C ARG A 289 -10.92 4.53 -0.41
N HIS A 290 -9.82 5.25 -0.66
CA HIS A 290 -9.39 6.37 0.18
C HIS A 290 -10.41 7.49 0.04
N LEU A 291 -11.22 7.75 1.07
CA LEU A 291 -12.30 8.72 1.01
C LEU A 291 -11.97 9.93 1.88
N ARG A 292 -11.89 11.10 1.23
CA ARG A 292 -11.88 12.40 1.90
C ARG A 292 -13.32 12.95 1.93
N HIS A 293 -13.71 13.52 3.07
CA HIS A 293 -14.86 14.44 3.24
C HIS A 293 -16.33 13.92 3.30
N VAL A 294 -16.65 12.74 3.85
CA VAL A 294 -18.05 12.38 4.24
C VAL A 294 -18.06 11.71 5.62
N SER A 295 -19.19 11.75 6.35
CA SER A 295 -19.35 11.06 7.65
C SER A 295 -18.90 9.60 7.56
N GLN A 296 -17.80 9.28 8.21
CA GLN A 296 -16.94 8.14 7.88
C GLN A 296 -17.58 6.75 8.15
N LEU A 297 -18.57 6.65 9.03
CA LEU A 297 -19.31 5.39 9.26
C LEU A 297 -20.33 5.04 8.15
N PHE A 298 -20.96 6.05 7.53
CA PHE A 298 -21.78 5.81 6.33
C PHE A 298 -20.91 5.30 5.17
N LEU A 299 -19.64 5.74 5.13
CA LEU A 299 -18.68 5.25 4.15
C LEU A 299 -18.24 3.81 4.42
N LEU A 300 -18.10 3.36 5.67
CA LEU A 300 -17.90 1.94 6.00
C LEU A 300 -19.06 1.06 5.49
N PHE A 301 -20.29 1.59 5.48
CA PHE A 301 -21.46 0.89 4.95
C PHE A 301 -21.47 0.85 3.41
N VAL A 302 -21.17 1.97 2.74
CA VAL A 302 -21.03 2.01 1.27
C VAL A 302 -19.84 1.15 0.82
N GLN A 303 -18.72 1.21 1.52
CA GLN A 303 -17.58 0.32 1.31
C GLN A 303 -17.97 -1.13 1.58
N GLY A 304 -18.72 -1.40 2.66
CA GLY A 304 -19.27 -2.71 2.95
C GLY A 304 -20.07 -3.24 1.78
N ARG A 305 -20.95 -2.44 1.18
CA ARG A 305 -21.67 -2.81 -0.05
C ARG A 305 -20.73 -3.07 -1.22
N ASP A 306 -19.81 -2.16 -1.53
CA ASP A 306 -18.90 -2.28 -2.68
C ASP A 306 -18.00 -3.53 -2.54
N ILE A 307 -17.45 -3.77 -1.35
CA ILE A 307 -16.64 -4.95 -1.03
C ILE A 307 -17.49 -6.22 -1.12
N LEU A 308 -18.74 -6.17 -0.66
CA LEU A 308 -19.65 -7.31 -0.72
C LEU A 308 -20.08 -7.64 -2.16
N GLU A 309 -20.32 -6.63 -3.00
CA GLU A 309 -20.56 -6.81 -4.44
C GLU A 309 -19.33 -7.39 -5.13
N GLN A 310 -18.14 -6.89 -4.81
CA GLN A 310 -16.87 -7.43 -5.27
C GLN A 310 -16.69 -8.89 -4.86
N LEU A 311 -16.88 -9.25 -3.58
CA LEU A 311 -16.73 -10.63 -3.10
C LEU A 311 -17.71 -11.57 -3.79
N LYS A 312 -18.98 -11.15 -3.98
CA LYS A 312 -19.96 -11.97 -4.73
C LYS A 312 -19.53 -12.17 -6.18
N ASP A 313 -19.03 -11.13 -6.83
CA ASP A 313 -18.52 -11.24 -8.19
C ASP A 313 -17.28 -12.15 -8.25
N TRP A 314 -16.36 -12.04 -7.30
CA TRP A 314 -15.18 -12.88 -7.25
C TRP A 314 -15.51 -14.34 -6.95
N GLU A 315 -16.51 -14.63 -6.10
CA GLU A 315 -17.04 -15.98 -5.89
C GLU A 315 -17.60 -16.59 -7.18
N ARG A 316 -18.26 -15.76 -8.00
CA ARG A 316 -18.80 -16.15 -9.31
C ARG A 316 -17.67 -16.46 -10.29
N VAL A 317 -16.69 -15.57 -10.42
CA VAL A 317 -15.49 -15.76 -11.29
C VAL A 317 -14.72 -17.01 -10.90
N ALA A 318 -14.46 -17.21 -9.61
CA ALA A 318 -13.73 -18.37 -9.09
C ALA A 318 -14.56 -19.66 -9.06
N GLN A 319 -15.85 -19.59 -9.43
CA GLN A 319 -16.79 -20.72 -9.45
C GLN A 319 -16.85 -21.47 -8.11
N VAL A 320 -16.90 -20.73 -7.01
CA VAL A 320 -16.84 -21.25 -5.63
C VAL A 320 -17.89 -22.34 -5.32
N SER A 321 -19.02 -22.32 -6.02
CA SER A 321 -20.12 -23.29 -5.87
C SER A 321 -20.03 -24.49 -6.81
N SER A 322 -18.97 -24.60 -7.63
CA SER A 322 -18.75 -25.76 -8.50
C SER A 322 -18.58 -27.03 -7.67
N ARG A 323 -19.12 -28.15 -8.18
CA ARG A 323 -18.90 -29.49 -7.63
C ARG A 323 -17.69 -30.18 -8.24
N ASP A 324 -17.24 -29.70 -9.39
CA ASP A 324 -16.06 -30.24 -10.05
C ASP A 324 -14.81 -29.88 -9.22
N PRO A 325 -13.78 -30.74 -9.20
CA PRO A 325 -12.54 -30.43 -8.54
C PRO A 325 -11.82 -29.27 -9.25
N TYR A 326 -11.23 -28.37 -8.48
CA TYR A 326 -10.31 -27.35 -8.97
C TYR A 326 -9.07 -28.04 -9.58
N PRO A 327 -8.28 -27.41 -10.49
CA PRO A 327 -7.14 -28.05 -11.15
C PRO A 327 -6.07 -28.69 -10.24
N THR A 328 -5.98 -28.32 -8.96
CA THR A 328 -5.09 -28.96 -7.97
C THR A 328 -5.75 -30.14 -7.22
N GLY A 329 -7.00 -30.47 -7.53
CA GLY A 329 -7.80 -31.55 -6.91
C GLY A 329 -8.67 -31.12 -5.73
N GLU A 330 -8.51 -29.91 -5.20
CA GLU A 330 -9.30 -29.40 -4.07
C GLU A 330 -10.62 -28.76 -4.50
N GLY A 331 -11.47 -28.36 -3.54
CA GLY A 331 -12.70 -27.63 -3.84
C GLY A 331 -12.43 -26.19 -4.28
N HIS A 332 -13.26 -25.65 -5.19
CA HIS A 332 -13.13 -24.26 -5.65
C HIS A 332 -13.19 -23.22 -4.52
N MET A 333 -13.92 -23.49 -3.44
CA MET A 333 -13.96 -22.60 -2.27
C MET A 333 -12.61 -22.53 -1.54
N ASP A 334 -11.91 -23.66 -1.42
CA ASP A 334 -10.61 -23.71 -0.76
C ASP A 334 -9.54 -23.02 -1.62
N ALA A 335 -9.55 -23.26 -2.93
CA ALA A 335 -8.71 -22.55 -3.89
C ALA A 335 -8.97 -21.04 -3.90
N TYR A 336 -10.24 -20.62 -3.88
CA TYR A 336 -10.64 -19.22 -3.79
C TYR A 336 -10.16 -18.57 -2.49
N TRP A 337 -10.33 -19.24 -1.35
CA TRP A 337 -9.88 -18.73 -0.06
C TRP A 337 -8.35 -18.58 0.00
N LYS A 338 -7.62 -19.60 -0.45
CA LYS A 338 -6.15 -19.53 -0.56
C LYS A 338 -5.72 -18.41 -1.52
N THR A 339 -6.46 -18.18 -2.59
CA THR A 339 -6.22 -17.07 -3.51
C THR A 339 -6.44 -15.71 -2.85
N LEU A 340 -7.55 -15.51 -2.14
CA LEU A 340 -7.80 -14.29 -1.36
C LEU A 340 -6.70 -14.00 -0.34
N CYS A 341 -6.17 -15.05 0.30
CA CYS A 341 -5.09 -14.95 1.28
C CYS A 341 -3.68 -14.99 0.64
N VAL A 342 -3.56 -14.98 -0.68
CA VAL A 342 -2.26 -15.07 -1.38
C VAL A 342 -1.43 -16.26 -0.84
N GLY A 343 -2.06 -17.40 -0.61
CA GLY A 343 -1.45 -18.61 -0.06
C GLY A 343 -1.06 -18.56 1.42
N ARG A 344 -1.25 -17.44 2.12
CA ARG A 344 -0.94 -17.26 3.56
C ARG A 344 -2.04 -17.85 4.43
N VAL A 345 -2.26 -19.15 4.35
CA VAL A 345 -3.17 -19.90 5.22
C VAL A 345 -2.37 -20.74 6.24
N PRO A 346 -2.94 -21.07 7.41
CA PRO A 346 -2.27 -21.95 8.38
C PRO A 346 -1.83 -23.27 7.72
N GLN A 347 -0.63 -23.78 8.05
CA GLN A 347 -0.06 -24.98 7.40
C GLN A 347 -0.95 -26.22 7.49
N ASN A 348 -1.71 -26.35 8.58
CA ASN A 348 -2.61 -27.48 8.82
C ASN A 348 -4.02 -27.25 8.23
N ALA A 349 -4.25 -26.12 7.55
CA ALA A 349 -5.52 -25.80 6.95
C ALA A 349 -5.62 -26.43 5.54
N SER A 350 -6.12 -27.66 5.46
CA SER A 350 -6.50 -28.29 4.20
C SER A 350 -7.76 -27.68 3.61
N SER A 351 -8.65 -27.14 4.46
CA SER A 351 -9.86 -26.43 4.05
C SER A 351 -9.91 -25.00 4.61
N ALA A 352 -10.54 -24.11 3.87
CA ALA A 352 -10.85 -22.74 4.28
C ALA A 352 -11.53 -22.68 5.66
N ARG A 353 -12.35 -23.67 6.03
CA ARG A 353 -13.05 -23.70 7.33
C ARG A 353 -12.13 -23.81 8.54
N GLN A 354 -10.91 -24.32 8.36
CA GLN A 354 -9.92 -24.45 9.43
C GLN A 354 -9.18 -23.13 9.69
N ASP A 355 -9.32 -22.15 8.79
CA ASP A 355 -8.82 -20.81 8.98
C ASP A 355 -9.78 -20.01 9.90
N PRO A 356 -9.32 -19.51 11.07
CA PRO A 356 -10.17 -18.73 11.97
C PRO A 356 -10.82 -17.50 11.31
N ARG A 357 -10.17 -16.95 10.27
CA ARG A 357 -10.62 -15.78 9.52
C ARG A 357 -11.83 -16.09 8.65
N PHE A 358 -11.97 -17.35 8.21
CA PHE A 358 -13.07 -17.79 7.35
C PHE A 358 -14.45 -17.67 8.02
N LYS A 359 -14.52 -17.80 9.35
CA LYS A 359 -15.75 -17.57 10.12
C LYS A 359 -16.28 -16.15 9.88
N TYR A 360 -15.40 -15.16 9.86
CA TYR A 360 -15.76 -13.76 9.64
C TYR A 360 -16.17 -13.51 8.19
N TYR A 361 -15.44 -14.11 7.24
CA TYR A 361 -15.85 -14.11 5.83
C TYR A 361 -17.29 -14.60 5.65
N ARG A 362 -17.62 -15.78 6.21
CA ARG A 362 -18.97 -16.36 6.14
C ARG A 362 -20.03 -15.47 6.78
N MET A 363 -19.70 -14.87 7.93
CA MET A 363 -20.59 -13.96 8.64
C MET A 363 -20.85 -12.68 7.84
N ILE A 364 -19.80 -12.03 7.30
CA ILE A 364 -19.94 -10.86 6.42
C ILE A 364 -20.75 -11.23 5.17
N ARG A 365 -20.47 -12.39 4.56
CA ARG A 365 -21.25 -12.92 3.45
C ARG A 365 -22.73 -13.13 3.84
N SER A 366 -23.05 -13.58 5.04
CA SER A 366 -24.45 -13.72 5.49
C SER A 366 -25.13 -12.37 5.71
N LEU A 367 -24.38 -11.33 6.05
CA LEU A 367 -24.89 -9.95 6.17
C LEU A 367 -25.26 -9.34 4.80
N LEU A 368 -24.84 -9.90 3.66
CA LEU A 368 -25.24 -9.45 2.31
C LEU A 368 -26.75 -9.33 2.13
N SER A 369 -27.48 -10.37 2.57
CA SER A 369 -28.93 -10.43 2.41
C SER A 369 -29.61 -9.33 3.22
N PHE A 370 -29.12 -9.10 4.45
CA PHE A 370 -29.58 -8.03 5.32
C PHE A 370 -29.22 -6.64 4.77
N MET A 371 -27.96 -6.45 4.35
CA MET A 371 -27.46 -5.18 3.81
C MET A 371 -28.20 -4.76 2.54
N ARG A 372 -28.50 -5.69 1.62
CA ARG A 372 -29.29 -5.39 0.42
C ARG A 372 -30.67 -4.87 0.76
N ILE A 373 -31.32 -5.47 1.75
CA ILE A 373 -32.62 -5.01 2.26
C ILE A 373 -32.43 -3.59 2.81
N VAL A 374 -31.53 -3.40 3.77
CA VAL A 374 -31.30 -2.09 4.41
C VAL A 374 -30.95 -0.98 3.40
N VAL A 375 -30.08 -1.22 2.42
CA VAL A 375 -29.73 -0.24 1.36
C VAL A 375 -30.94 0.09 0.48
N ARG A 376 -31.80 -0.90 0.18
CA ARG A 376 -32.97 -0.72 -0.69
C ARG A 376 -34.07 0.09 -0.01
N TRP A 377 -34.27 -0.07 1.28
CA TRP A 377 -35.29 0.64 2.05
C TRP A 377 -34.88 2.07 2.43
N PHE A 378 -33.59 2.41 2.32
CA PHE A 378 -33.09 3.72 2.73
C PHE A 378 -32.08 4.31 1.71
N PRO A 379 -32.58 4.85 0.58
CA PRO A 379 -31.76 5.53 -0.42
C PRO A 379 -31.29 6.91 0.05
N ARG A 380 -30.09 7.30 -0.39
CA ARG A 380 -29.34 8.54 -0.06
C ARG A 380 -30.22 9.81 0.11
N PRO A 381 -30.27 10.41 1.32
CA PRO A 381 -30.48 11.84 1.46
C PRO A 381 -29.12 12.52 1.66
N ARG A 382 -28.80 13.51 0.82
CA ARG A 382 -27.46 14.14 0.74
C ARG A 382 -27.07 15.01 1.95
N LYS A 383 -27.91 15.21 2.97
CA LYS A 383 -27.67 16.27 3.98
C LYS A 383 -28.10 16.01 5.44
N GLU A 384 -28.69 14.86 5.78
CA GLU A 384 -29.28 14.66 7.10
C GLU A 384 -28.35 13.92 8.08
N VAL A 385 -27.85 14.63 9.10
CA VAL A 385 -26.89 14.11 10.11
C VAL A 385 -27.52 13.05 11.03
N TRP A 386 -28.82 13.14 11.31
CA TRP A 386 -29.53 12.20 12.19
C TRP A 386 -29.62 10.80 11.58
N TYR A 387 -29.79 10.71 10.26
CA TYR A 387 -29.81 9.46 9.51
C TYR A 387 -28.52 8.67 9.79
N ASN A 388 -27.36 9.32 9.61
CA ASN A 388 -26.06 8.70 9.89
C ASN A 388 -25.92 8.25 11.36
N ARG A 389 -26.41 9.04 12.33
CA ARG A 389 -26.37 8.67 13.76
C ARG A 389 -27.19 7.42 14.08
N MET A 390 -28.39 7.28 13.54
CA MET A 390 -29.23 6.10 13.75
C MET A 390 -28.57 4.82 13.19
N TYR A 391 -27.98 4.89 11.99
CA TYR A 391 -27.22 3.78 11.43
C TYR A 391 -26.01 3.39 12.27
N ILE A 392 -25.27 4.38 12.77
CA ILE A 392 -24.11 4.16 13.62
C ILE A 392 -24.51 3.36 14.86
N ILE A 393 -25.58 3.77 15.55
CA ILE A 393 -26.08 3.08 16.76
C ILE A 393 -26.51 1.65 16.43
N MET A 394 -27.26 1.45 15.35
CA MET A 394 -27.69 0.12 14.91
C MET A 394 -26.49 -0.79 14.63
N PHE A 395 -25.49 -0.32 13.86
CA PHE A 395 -24.29 -1.10 13.55
C PHE A 395 -23.44 -1.40 14.76
N GLN A 396 -23.23 -0.43 15.65
CA GLN A 396 -22.53 -0.64 16.91
C GLN A 396 -23.23 -1.72 17.74
N THR A 397 -24.56 -1.72 17.76
CA THR A 397 -25.35 -2.72 18.49
C THR A 397 -25.21 -4.11 17.87
N ILE A 398 -25.27 -4.21 16.53
CA ILE A 398 -25.06 -5.47 15.79
C ILE A 398 -23.63 -6.00 16.01
N TRP A 399 -22.61 -5.16 15.87
CA TRP A 399 -21.21 -5.56 16.06
C TRP A 399 -20.91 -5.96 17.51
N LYS A 400 -21.47 -5.25 18.50
CA LYS A 400 -21.40 -5.66 19.91
C LYS A 400 -22.07 -7.01 20.12
N GLY A 401 -23.27 -7.22 19.57
CA GLY A 401 -23.99 -8.49 19.66
C GLY A 401 -23.25 -9.66 18.99
N LEU A 402 -22.49 -9.40 17.93
CA LEU A 402 -21.65 -10.38 17.24
C LEU A 402 -20.23 -10.53 17.84
N GLY A 403 -19.90 -9.77 18.89
CA GLY A 403 -18.58 -9.79 19.51
C GLY A 403 -17.45 -9.29 18.60
N LEU A 404 -17.74 -8.33 17.71
CA LEU A 404 -16.82 -7.69 16.75
C LEU A 404 -16.50 -6.25 17.18
N THR A 405 -15.69 -6.08 18.22
CA THR A 405 -15.21 -4.74 18.57
C THR A 405 -14.33 -4.17 17.44
N PRO A 406 -14.25 -2.85 17.25
CA PRO A 406 -13.36 -2.25 16.24
C PRO A 406 -11.90 -2.70 16.37
N ALA A 407 -11.37 -2.82 17.60
CA ALA A 407 -10.06 -3.42 17.88
C ALA A 407 -9.94 -4.85 17.34
N LYS A 408 -10.97 -5.67 17.53
CA LYS A 408 -11.00 -7.05 17.04
C LYS A 408 -11.09 -7.12 15.52
N ILE A 409 -11.86 -6.22 14.89
CA ILE A 409 -11.93 -6.09 13.42
C ILE A 409 -10.58 -5.67 12.84
N GLN A 410 -9.90 -4.71 13.48
CA GLN A 410 -8.54 -4.28 13.11
C GLN A 410 -7.54 -5.46 13.18
N ARG A 411 -7.55 -6.22 14.28
CA ARG A 411 -6.64 -7.36 14.51
C ARG A 411 -6.89 -8.55 13.59
N ILE A 412 -8.15 -8.91 13.38
CA ILE A 412 -8.51 -10.01 12.49
C ILE A 412 -8.30 -9.60 11.04
N GLY A 413 -8.50 -8.32 10.72
CA GLY A 413 -8.56 -7.80 9.37
C GLY A 413 -9.83 -8.24 8.64
N PHE A 414 -10.42 -7.35 7.86
CA PHE A 414 -11.50 -7.70 6.94
C PHE A 414 -10.87 -8.28 5.67
N PRO A 415 -11.00 -9.60 5.39
CA PRO A 415 -9.86 -10.54 5.50
C PRO A 415 -8.48 -9.86 5.56
N PRO A 416 -7.56 -10.20 6.47
CA PRO A 416 -6.34 -9.45 6.75
C PRO A 416 -5.38 -9.28 5.56
N GLU A 417 -5.37 -10.19 4.58
CA GLU A 417 -4.68 -10.04 3.29
C GLU A 417 -5.47 -9.24 2.24
N SER A 418 -6.61 -8.65 2.61
CA SER A 418 -7.35 -7.73 1.74
C SER A 418 -6.47 -6.57 1.30
N GLN A 419 -5.47 -6.19 2.10
CA GLN A 419 -4.47 -5.21 1.68
C GLN A 419 -3.64 -5.66 0.48
N LEU A 420 -3.35 -6.97 0.35
CA LEU A 420 -2.62 -7.53 -0.79
C LEU A 420 -3.53 -7.72 -2.01
N SER A 421 -4.82 -7.98 -1.79
CA SER A 421 -5.82 -8.05 -2.87
C SER A 421 -6.40 -6.69 -3.26
N ASN A 422 -6.13 -5.62 -2.50
CA ASN A 422 -6.47 -4.25 -2.85
C ASN A 422 -5.82 -3.86 -4.19
N HIS A 423 -6.58 -3.16 -5.03
CA HIS A 423 -6.14 -2.75 -6.37
C HIS A 423 -5.75 -3.93 -7.28
N ARG A 424 -6.30 -5.13 -7.01
CA ARG A 424 -6.20 -6.32 -7.86
C ARG A 424 -7.58 -6.79 -8.30
N ARG A 425 -7.60 -7.73 -9.24
CA ARG A 425 -8.82 -8.38 -9.74
C ARG A 425 -8.71 -9.89 -9.54
N MET A 426 -9.82 -10.52 -9.18
CA MET A 426 -9.94 -11.97 -9.30
C MET A 426 -10.10 -12.31 -10.78
N VAL A 427 -9.34 -13.29 -11.26
CA VAL A 427 -9.45 -13.78 -12.63
C VAL A 427 -9.54 -15.29 -12.66
N LYS A 428 -10.21 -15.81 -13.68
CA LYS A 428 -10.24 -17.23 -14.01
C LYS A 428 -9.57 -17.44 -15.36
N THR A 429 -8.73 -18.46 -15.47
CA THR A 429 -8.07 -18.84 -16.72
C THR A 429 -8.82 -19.96 -17.45
N LYS A 430 -8.49 -20.21 -18.73
CA LYS A 430 -9.17 -21.23 -19.55
C LYS A 430 -9.04 -22.66 -19.00
N LYS A 431 -7.90 -23.01 -18.39
CA LYS A 431 -7.67 -24.29 -17.69
C LYS A 431 -8.27 -24.32 -16.28
N GLY A 432 -9.00 -23.28 -15.88
CA GLY A 432 -9.73 -23.23 -14.61
C GLY A 432 -8.93 -22.72 -13.42
N TYR A 433 -7.74 -22.12 -13.62
CA TYR A 433 -6.99 -21.52 -12.51
C TYR A 433 -7.64 -20.22 -12.03
N THR A 434 -7.64 -20.03 -10.71
CA THR A 434 -8.06 -18.80 -10.05
C THR A 434 -6.84 -18.00 -9.63
N ALA A 435 -6.87 -16.68 -9.88
CA ALA A 435 -5.73 -15.81 -9.64
C ALA A 435 -6.12 -14.40 -9.16
N LEU A 436 -5.22 -13.77 -8.40
CA LEU A 436 -5.24 -12.34 -8.12
C LEU A 436 -4.30 -11.61 -9.07
N ALA A 437 -4.88 -11.04 -10.12
CA ALA A 437 -4.17 -10.34 -11.18
C ALA A 437 -4.08 -8.81 -10.94
N PRO A 438 -3.15 -8.11 -11.60
CA PRO A 438 -3.06 -6.65 -11.54
C PRO A 438 -4.36 -5.96 -11.98
N ARG A 439 -4.58 -4.73 -11.52
CA ARG A 439 -5.78 -3.91 -11.85
C ARG A 439 -6.12 -3.78 -13.35
N PHE A 440 -5.12 -3.88 -14.22
CA PHE A 440 -5.26 -3.70 -15.67
C PHE A 440 -5.37 -5.01 -16.45
N ALA A 441 -5.39 -6.15 -15.77
CA ALA A 441 -5.68 -7.44 -16.38
C ALA A 441 -7.07 -7.43 -17.02
N LYS A 442 -7.17 -7.98 -18.22
CA LYS A 442 -8.41 -8.13 -18.99
C LYS A 442 -8.50 -9.54 -19.60
N THR A 443 -9.70 -9.94 -20.00
CA THR A 443 -9.91 -11.18 -20.76
C THR A 443 -9.03 -11.19 -22.02
N GLY A 444 -8.37 -12.31 -22.28
CA GLY A 444 -7.43 -12.49 -23.38
C GLY A 444 -5.97 -12.25 -23.01
N ASP A 445 -5.67 -11.62 -21.86
CA ASP A 445 -4.30 -11.55 -21.34
C ASP A 445 -3.79 -12.95 -20.96
N TYR A 446 -2.48 -13.13 -20.90
CA TYR A 446 -1.83 -14.40 -20.58
C TYR A 446 -1.17 -14.37 -19.21
N VAL A 447 -1.14 -15.52 -18.55
CA VAL A 447 -0.35 -15.78 -17.36
C VAL A 447 0.92 -16.50 -17.80
N GLY A 448 2.09 -15.92 -17.51
CA GLY A 448 3.39 -16.47 -17.85
C GLY A 448 4.32 -16.63 -16.65
N LEU A 449 5.23 -17.60 -16.74
CA LEU A 449 6.37 -17.77 -15.85
C LEU A 449 7.64 -17.38 -16.59
N PHE A 450 8.51 -16.62 -15.94
CA PHE A 450 9.75 -16.10 -16.55
C PHE A 450 10.94 -16.44 -15.65
N LYS A 451 12.11 -16.70 -16.23
CA LYS A 451 13.31 -17.11 -15.47
C LYS A 451 13.64 -16.09 -14.38
N GLY A 452 13.97 -16.55 -13.18
CA GLY A 452 14.19 -15.67 -12.00
C GLY A 452 12.92 -15.10 -11.37
N GLY A 453 11.74 -15.41 -11.92
CA GLY A 453 10.45 -14.97 -11.41
C GLY A 453 10.00 -15.77 -10.18
N LYS A 454 9.81 -15.09 -9.05
CA LYS A 454 9.20 -15.68 -7.85
C LYS A 454 7.71 -15.94 -8.03
N MET A 455 7.06 -15.20 -8.92
CA MET A 455 5.62 -15.22 -9.12
C MET A 455 5.27 -15.17 -10.62
N PRO A 456 4.09 -15.65 -11.02
CA PRO A 456 3.58 -15.43 -12.37
C PRO A 456 3.42 -13.96 -12.72
N LEU A 457 3.67 -13.62 -13.98
CA LEU A 457 3.41 -12.31 -14.57
C LEU A 457 2.21 -12.39 -15.51
N VAL A 458 1.33 -11.39 -15.44
CA VAL A 458 0.29 -11.18 -16.45
C VAL A 458 0.90 -10.37 -17.58
N VAL A 459 0.76 -10.87 -18.80
CA VAL A 459 1.34 -10.31 -20.01
C VAL A 459 0.29 -10.25 -21.11
N ARG A 460 0.37 -9.23 -21.97
CA ARG A 460 -0.56 -9.03 -23.08
C ARG A 460 0.18 -9.03 -24.40
N LYS A 461 -0.33 -9.78 -25.37
CA LYS A 461 0.25 -9.78 -26.72
C LYS A 461 -0.26 -8.58 -27.52
N GLU A 462 0.64 -7.83 -28.14
CA GLU A 462 0.32 -6.74 -29.06
C GLU A 462 1.22 -6.79 -30.29
N GLY A 463 0.68 -7.33 -31.40
CA GLY A 463 1.47 -7.58 -32.61
C GLY A 463 2.55 -8.65 -32.36
N ALA A 464 3.80 -8.30 -32.65
CA ALA A 464 4.97 -9.14 -32.40
C ALA A 464 5.53 -9.03 -30.97
N GLU A 465 5.10 -8.01 -30.22
CA GLU A 465 5.65 -7.64 -28.92
C GLU A 465 4.65 -7.95 -27.79
N TRP A 466 5.14 -7.86 -26.56
CA TRP A 466 4.38 -8.08 -25.34
C TRP A 466 4.33 -6.83 -24.48
N ILE A 467 3.26 -6.67 -23.73
CA ILE A 467 3.13 -5.68 -22.67
C ILE A 467 3.11 -6.40 -21.34
N LEU A 468 3.97 -5.98 -20.42
CA LEU A 468 3.93 -6.42 -19.03
C LEU A 468 2.79 -5.70 -18.30
N ILE A 469 1.82 -6.47 -17.78
CA ILE A 469 0.70 -5.94 -17.00
C ILE A 469 1.03 -5.91 -15.51
N GLY A 470 1.81 -6.88 -15.03
CA GLY A 470 2.31 -6.94 -13.66
C GLY A 470 2.18 -8.31 -13.02
N GLU A 471 2.54 -8.39 -11.75
CA GLU A 471 2.59 -9.66 -11.02
C GLU A 471 1.21 -10.17 -10.59
N SER A 472 1.07 -11.49 -10.58
CA SER A 472 -0.14 -12.18 -10.17
C SER A 472 0.16 -13.31 -9.21
N TYR A 473 -0.75 -13.52 -8.25
CA TYR A 473 -0.82 -14.77 -7.51
C TYR A 473 -1.74 -15.71 -8.28
N VAL A 474 -1.30 -16.95 -8.55
CA VAL A 474 -2.09 -17.97 -9.26
C VAL A 474 -2.05 -19.25 -8.45
N HIS A 475 -3.21 -19.66 -7.92
CA HIS A 475 -3.25 -20.79 -7.00
C HIS A 475 -2.92 -22.10 -7.72
N GLY A 476 -1.91 -22.82 -7.21
CA GLY A 476 -1.38 -24.05 -7.83
C GLY A 476 -0.24 -23.83 -8.84
N VAL A 477 0.34 -22.63 -8.92
CA VAL A 477 1.46 -22.30 -9.82
C VAL A 477 2.63 -21.61 -9.08
N MET A 478 2.45 -21.27 -7.80
CA MET A 478 3.37 -20.40 -7.05
C MET A 478 4.67 -21.05 -6.59
N LYS A 479 4.80 -22.37 -6.69
CA LYS A 479 5.92 -23.17 -6.16
C LYS A 479 6.61 -24.01 -7.23
N GLY A 480 6.50 -23.60 -8.49
CA GLY A 480 7.18 -24.27 -9.61
C GLY A 480 6.41 -25.46 -10.20
N GLU A 481 5.16 -25.69 -9.79
CA GLU A 481 4.33 -26.82 -10.24
C GLU A 481 4.13 -26.84 -11.76
N ARG A 482 4.21 -25.67 -12.40
CA ARG A 482 4.07 -25.49 -13.85
C ARG A 482 5.33 -24.96 -14.53
N TRP A 483 6.48 -24.99 -13.85
CA TRP A 483 7.74 -24.55 -14.44
C TRP A 483 8.39 -25.65 -15.28
N ASN A 484 8.76 -25.32 -16.51
CA ASN A 484 9.58 -26.17 -17.37
C ASN A 484 10.55 -25.29 -18.17
N GLU A 485 11.83 -25.37 -17.81
CA GLU A 485 12.86 -24.53 -18.43
C GLU A 485 13.08 -24.83 -19.92
N SER A 486 12.95 -26.09 -20.33
CA SER A 486 13.09 -26.51 -21.74
C SER A 486 12.02 -25.93 -22.67
N GLY A 487 10.85 -25.57 -22.13
CA GLY A 487 9.76 -24.96 -22.88
C GLY A 487 9.90 -23.45 -23.06
N CYS A 488 10.92 -22.82 -22.49
CA CYS A 488 11.06 -21.37 -22.47
C CYS A 488 11.28 -20.80 -23.88
N THR A 489 10.49 -19.77 -24.19
CA THR A 489 10.63 -18.97 -25.41
C THR A 489 11.03 -17.55 -25.05
N LEU A 490 11.75 -16.88 -25.94
CA LEU A 490 12.11 -15.47 -25.77
C LEU A 490 10.91 -14.59 -26.13
N MET A 491 10.50 -13.72 -25.22
CA MET A 491 9.41 -12.76 -25.39
C MET A 491 9.95 -11.35 -25.22
N TRP A 492 9.69 -10.49 -26.20
CA TRP A 492 10.12 -9.09 -26.19
C TRP A 492 8.99 -8.19 -25.66
N PHE A 493 9.29 -7.48 -24.57
CA PHE A 493 8.39 -6.57 -23.88
C PHE A 493 8.70 -5.13 -24.27
N LYS A 494 7.69 -4.39 -24.71
CA LYS A 494 7.81 -2.99 -25.12
C LYS A 494 7.40 -2.00 -24.06
#